data_AF-A0A3M2QVZ8-F1
#
_entry.id   AF-A0A3M2QVZ8-F1
#
_cell.length_a   1.000
_cell.length_b   1.000
_cell.length_c   1.000
_cell.angle_alpha   90.00
_cell.angle_beta   90.00
_cell.angle_gamma   90.00
#
_symmetry.space_group_name_H-M   'P 1'
#
loop_
_entity.id
_entity.type
_entity.pdbx_description
1 polymer ?
#
loop_
_entity_poly.entity_id
_entity_poly.type
_entity_poly.pdbx_seq_one_letter_code
_entity_poly.pdbx_strand_id
1 'polypeptide(L)'
;MPSPLRFPSSTSTPQLDESRLPKGQCRYVLVVPELRGQRCDCMGFVHNKSLPGAACHCGHLPCFHVPSVDAPSLAEDRAEVELIMQRIRKLSESLDRDGHDRPARVISRIDELEAAVEKNKEDVSAEVRGSYSNASAAWRLVSQLQQTVKRLEETVQSHDEQMTKTGRQVDDLVNRQLQLLGRGVMMEEKIEKLERTGPLLSPLQGVDPNDTSFEPIPTPIANKHHQHSTANHQSLER
;
A
#
# COMPACT_ATOMS: atom_id res chain seq x y z
N MET A 1 49.64 -54.42 28.74
CA MET A 1 50.50 -54.52 29.93
C MET A 1 50.42 -53.20 30.69
N PRO A 2 49.55 -53.06 31.70
CA PRO A 2 49.45 -51.83 32.49
C PRO A 2 50.63 -51.76 33.46
N SER A 3 51.37 -50.65 33.45
CA SER A 3 52.43 -50.37 34.42
C SER A 3 51.84 -49.79 35.72
N PRO A 4 52.45 -50.04 36.89
CA PRO A 4 51.83 -49.78 38.18
C PRO A 4 51.83 -48.29 38.54
N LEU A 5 50.71 -47.82 39.10
CA LEU A 5 50.61 -46.52 39.78
C LEU A 5 51.58 -46.47 40.97
N ARG A 6 52.64 -45.67 40.85
CA ARG A 6 53.45 -45.24 41.99
C ARG A 6 52.64 -44.27 42.84
N PHE A 7 52.28 -44.69 44.04
CA PHE A 7 51.95 -43.77 45.13
C PHE A 7 53.26 -43.17 45.67
N PRO A 8 53.44 -41.84 45.69
CA PRO A 8 54.45 -41.26 46.55
C PRO A 8 53.94 -41.32 47.99
N SER A 9 54.28 -42.42 48.69
CA SER A 9 54.31 -42.42 50.15
C SER A 9 55.53 -41.61 50.59
N SER A 10 55.32 -40.33 50.84
CA SER A 10 56.23 -39.51 51.64
C SER A 10 55.41 -38.42 52.29
N THR A 11 55.01 -38.67 53.53
CA THR A 11 54.68 -37.68 54.53
C THR A 11 55.81 -36.65 54.61
N SER A 12 55.65 -35.55 53.89
CA SER A 12 56.32 -34.29 54.19
C SER A 12 55.22 -33.28 54.47
N THR A 13 54.88 -33.12 55.74
CA THR A 13 54.28 -31.87 56.21
C THR A 13 55.15 -30.74 55.65
N PRO A 14 54.62 -29.82 54.82
CA PRO A 14 55.40 -28.64 54.48
C PRO A 14 55.74 -27.99 55.82
N GLN A 15 57.02 -27.84 56.12
CA GLN A 15 57.46 -27.00 57.21
C GLN A 15 57.05 -25.58 56.80
N LEU A 16 55.80 -25.23 57.11
CA LEU A 16 55.14 -24.00 56.75
C LEU A 16 55.84 -22.90 57.52
N ASP A 17 56.66 -22.15 56.79
CA ASP A 17 57.45 -21.04 57.28
C ASP A 17 56.57 -20.06 58.07
N GLU A 18 56.68 -20.10 59.40
CA GLU A 18 55.93 -19.24 60.33
C GLU A 18 56.21 -17.76 60.06
N SER A 19 57.30 -17.45 59.34
CA SER A 19 57.65 -16.11 58.86
C SER A 19 56.61 -15.52 57.90
N ARG A 20 55.78 -16.36 57.26
CA ARG A 20 54.71 -15.96 56.32
C ARG A 20 53.35 -15.77 56.99
N LEU A 21 53.23 -16.08 58.27
CA LEU A 21 52.00 -15.82 59.01
C LEU A 21 51.79 -14.31 59.12
N PRO A 22 50.53 -13.84 59.00
CA PRO A 22 50.24 -12.43 59.21
C PRO A 22 50.73 -12.01 60.61
N LYS A 23 51.30 -10.82 60.71
CA LYS A 23 51.76 -10.24 61.97
C LYS A 23 50.76 -9.17 62.42
N GLY A 24 50.58 -9.00 63.72
CA GLY A 24 49.70 -7.96 64.31
C GLY A 24 48.59 -8.49 65.20
N GLN A 25 47.84 -7.58 65.83
CA GLN A 25 46.77 -7.89 66.80
C GLN A 25 45.40 -8.11 66.14
N CYS A 26 44.63 -9.07 66.65
CA CYS A 26 43.29 -9.37 66.19
C CYS A 26 42.33 -8.23 66.54
N ARG A 27 41.60 -7.67 65.57
CA ARG A 27 40.59 -6.62 65.83
C ARG A 27 39.15 -7.11 65.76
N TYR A 28 38.92 -8.42 65.71
CA TYR A 28 37.58 -9.00 65.74
C TYR A 28 36.83 -8.55 67.00
N VAL A 29 35.63 -8.00 66.81
CA VAL A 29 34.78 -7.53 67.90
C VAL A 29 34.03 -8.72 68.49
N LEU A 30 34.22 -8.99 69.77
CA LEU A 30 33.54 -10.08 70.46
C LEU A 30 32.03 -9.77 70.52
N VAL A 31 31.23 -10.69 70.02
CA VAL A 31 29.76 -10.61 69.99
C VAL A 31 29.11 -11.26 71.22
N VAL A 32 29.92 -11.75 72.17
CA VAL A 32 29.43 -12.34 73.44
C VAL A 32 28.82 -11.23 74.32
N PRO A 33 27.60 -11.41 74.86
CA PRO A 33 26.90 -10.38 75.63
C PRO A 33 27.69 -9.81 76.82
N GLU A 34 28.47 -10.63 77.55
CA GLU A 34 29.27 -10.16 78.70
C GLU A 34 30.54 -9.37 78.29
N LEU A 35 30.95 -9.43 77.02
CA LEU A 35 32.20 -8.85 76.51
C LEU A 35 31.95 -7.83 75.38
N ARG A 36 30.73 -7.29 75.29
CA ARG A 36 30.34 -6.34 74.23
C ARG A 36 31.32 -5.16 74.16
N GLY A 37 31.86 -4.95 72.98
CA GLY A 37 32.80 -3.85 72.70
C GLY A 37 34.28 -4.19 72.93
N GLN A 38 34.59 -5.36 73.51
CA GLN A 38 35.96 -5.84 73.61
C GLN A 38 36.41 -6.55 72.32
N ARG A 39 37.70 -6.45 72.00
CA ARG A 39 38.30 -7.07 70.81
C ARG A 39 39.11 -8.30 71.22
N CYS A 40 39.28 -9.29 70.34
CA CYS A 40 40.10 -10.46 70.65
C CYS A 40 41.57 -10.02 70.91
N ASP A 41 42.15 -10.36 72.05
CA ASP A 41 43.50 -9.90 72.45
C ASP A 41 44.64 -10.77 71.90
N CYS A 42 44.44 -11.24 70.68
CA CYS A 42 45.20 -12.35 70.12
C CYS A 42 46.31 -11.74 69.23
N MET A 43 47.57 -11.93 69.65
CA MET A 43 48.74 -11.25 69.07
C MET A 43 49.47 -12.05 67.98
N GLY A 44 48.92 -13.19 67.56
CA GLY A 44 49.59 -14.06 66.60
C GLY A 44 48.67 -15.07 65.96
N PHE A 45 49.09 -15.55 64.79
CA PHE A 45 48.38 -16.54 64.01
C PHE A 45 49.04 -17.90 64.09
N VAL A 46 48.24 -18.93 63.85
CA VAL A 46 48.68 -20.29 63.59
C VAL A 46 48.09 -20.75 62.26
N HIS A 47 48.81 -21.57 61.51
CA HIS A 47 48.24 -22.21 60.34
C HIS A 47 47.13 -23.16 60.77
N ASN A 48 45.94 -22.99 60.20
CA ASN A 48 44.82 -23.86 60.52
C ASN A 48 45.02 -25.22 59.84
N LYS A 49 45.00 -26.30 60.63
CA LYS A 49 45.19 -27.68 60.13
C LYS A 49 43.91 -28.25 59.49
N SER A 50 42.75 -27.64 59.73
CA SER A 50 41.45 -28.13 59.24
C SER A 50 40.85 -27.30 58.08
N LEU A 51 41.33 -26.08 57.85
CA LEU A 51 40.92 -25.23 56.71
C LEU A 51 42.15 -24.55 56.08
N PRO A 52 42.23 -24.40 54.75
CA PRO A 52 43.35 -23.72 54.11
C PRO A 52 43.42 -22.25 54.57
N GLY A 53 44.47 -21.90 55.31
CA GLY A 53 44.72 -20.52 55.74
C GLY A 53 45.36 -20.41 57.12
N ALA A 54 45.59 -19.16 57.54
CA ALA A 54 45.99 -18.83 58.90
C ALA A 54 44.76 -18.45 59.73
N ALA A 55 44.75 -18.74 61.03
CA ALA A 55 43.73 -18.29 61.97
C ALA A 55 44.40 -17.80 63.26
N CYS A 56 43.78 -16.86 63.98
CA CYS A 56 44.32 -16.47 65.29
C CYS A 56 44.24 -17.66 66.26
N HIS A 57 44.95 -17.60 67.39
CA HIS A 57 44.79 -18.58 68.47
C HIS A 57 43.33 -18.71 68.95
N CYS A 58 42.53 -17.64 68.82
CA CYS A 58 41.08 -17.64 69.10
C CYS A 58 40.18 -18.14 67.95
N GLY A 59 40.76 -18.55 66.81
CA GLY A 59 40.02 -19.11 65.65
C GLY A 59 39.45 -18.09 64.65
N HIS A 60 39.68 -16.78 64.84
CA HIS A 60 39.23 -15.75 63.90
C HIS A 60 40.09 -15.68 62.64
N LEU A 61 39.46 -15.26 61.54
CA LEU A 61 40.09 -15.17 60.23
C LEU A 61 41.04 -13.97 60.11
N PRO A 62 42.07 -14.04 59.23
CA PRO A 62 43.06 -12.98 59.05
C PRO A 62 42.51 -11.66 58.52
N CYS A 63 41.33 -11.65 57.90
CA CYS A 63 40.68 -10.44 57.39
C CYS A 63 40.31 -9.42 58.48
N PHE A 64 40.36 -9.81 59.75
CA PHE A 64 40.12 -8.92 60.89
C PHE A 64 41.41 -8.40 61.55
N HIS A 65 42.58 -8.62 60.94
CA HIS A 65 43.84 -8.07 61.41
C HIS A 65 44.28 -6.86 60.59
N VAL A 66 44.94 -5.93 61.28
CA VAL A 66 45.70 -4.86 60.64
C VAL A 66 47.17 -5.30 60.61
N PRO A 67 47.86 -5.24 59.45
CA PRO A 67 49.25 -5.67 59.30
C PRO A 67 50.28 -4.90 60.17
N SER A 68 49.94 -3.71 60.67
CA SER A 68 50.76 -2.92 61.61
C SER A 68 49.85 -2.10 62.54
N VAL A 69 50.40 -1.62 63.67
CA VAL A 69 49.71 -0.68 64.57
C VAL A 69 49.51 0.70 63.89
N ASP A 70 50.24 0.95 62.79
CA ASP A 70 50.12 2.10 61.89
C ASP A 70 49.06 1.86 60.80
N ALA A 71 47.88 1.36 61.20
CA ALA A 71 46.73 1.30 60.31
C ALA A 71 46.40 2.71 59.81
N PRO A 72 46.00 2.90 58.54
CA PRO A 72 45.41 4.15 58.10
C PRO A 72 44.30 4.54 59.08
N SER A 73 44.27 5.82 59.42
CA SER A 73 43.45 6.33 60.52
C SER A 73 41.96 6.11 60.21
N LEU A 74 41.12 5.97 61.24
CA LEU A 74 39.65 5.97 61.07
C LEU A 74 39.11 7.17 60.27
N ALA A 75 39.92 8.22 60.10
CA ALA A 75 39.61 9.38 59.26
C ALA A 75 39.77 9.10 57.76
N GLU A 76 40.72 8.24 57.34
CA GLU A 76 40.90 7.84 55.94
C GLU A 76 39.76 6.91 55.49
N ASP A 77 39.36 5.95 56.34
CA ASP A 77 38.17 5.11 56.13
C ASP A 77 36.89 5.96 56.05
N ARG A 78 36.75 6.98 56.90
CA ARG A 78 35.60 7.90 56.85
C ARG A 78 35.60 8.73 55.57
N ALA A 79 36.75 9.21 55.12
CA ALA A 79 36.86 9.97 53.88
C ALA A 79 36.53 9.11 52.65
N GLU A 80 36.95 7.84 52.63
CA GLU A 80 36.60 6.90 51.58
C GLU A 80 35.10 6.56 51.58
N VAL A 81 34.51 6.34 52.75
CA VAL A 81 33.06 6.12 52.90
C VAL A 81 32.28 7.35 52.45
N GLU A 82 32.70 8.56 52.83
CA GLU A 82 32.06 9.80 52.39
C GLU A 82 32.14 9.97 50.86
N LEU A 83 33.29 9.63 50.26
CA LEU A 83 33.47 9.65 48.81
C LEU A 83 32.54 8.64 48.11
N ILE A 84 32.41 7.43 48.64
CA ILE A 84 31.51 6.40 48.12
C ILE A 84 30.05 6.85 48.25
N MET A 85 29.65 7.41 49.39
CA MET A 85 28.31 7.95 49.59
C MET A 85 28.01 9.09 48.62
N GLN A 86 28.96 10.00 48.41
CA GLN A 86 28.83 11.07 47.43
C GLN A 86 28.68 10.52 46.00
N ARG A 87 29.39 9.44 45.67
CA ARG A 87 29.30 8.77 44.37
C ARG A 87 27.95 8.08 44.17
N ILE A 88 27.44 7.40 45.21
CA ILE A 88 26.10 6.79 45.19
C ILE A 88 25.03 7.86 44.99
N ARG A 89 25.10 8.97 45.73
CA ARG A 89 24.15 10.09 45.57
C ARG A 89 24.14 10.62 44.13
N LYS A 90 25.31 10.88 43.55
CA LYS A 90 25.43 11.32 42.15
C LYS A 90 24.86 10.31 41.16
N LEU A 91 25.10 9.01 41.38
CA LEU A 91 24.57 7.95 40.53
C LEU A 91 23.05 7.85 40.64
N SER A 92 22.49 7.92 41.85
CA SER A 92 21.05 7.94 42.09
C SER A 92 20.38 9.16 41.45
N GLU A 93 20.93 10.35 41.60
CA GLU A 93 20.42 11.57 40.97
C GLU A 93 20.43 11.49 39.44
N SER A 94 21.49 10.90 38.85
CA SER A 94 21.57 10.65 37.41
C SER A 94 20.51 9.65 36.96
N LEU A 95 20.31 8.57 37.71
CA LEU A 95 19.31 7.53 37.43
C LEU A 95 17.88 8.06 37.55
N ASP A 96 17.59 8.93 38.52
CA ASP A 96 16.27 9.53 38.68
C ASP A 96 15.95 10.50 37.53
N ARG A 97 16.94 11.30 37.09
CA ARG A 97 16.80 12.17 35.91
C ARG A 97 16.56 11.36 34.64
N ASP A 98 17.42 10.37 34.37
CA ASP A 98 17.30 9.55 33.16
C ASP A 98 16.07 8.62 33.21
N GLY A 99 15.69 8.19 34.41
CA GLY A 99 14.55 7.31 34.69
C GLY A 99 13.20 7.98 34.46
N HIS A 100 13.08 9.29 34.72
CA HIS A 100 11.87 10.06 34.42
C HIS A 100 11.85 10.64 33.00
N ASP A 101 12.99 11.14 32.50
CA ASP A 101 13.03 11.81 31.20
C ASP A 101 12.90 10.83 30.02
N ARG A 102 13.46 9.62 30.15
CA ARG A 102 13.42 8.60 29.10
C ARG A 102 12.00 8.09 28.79
N PRO A 103 11.18 7.62 29.75
CA PRO A 103 9.82 7.19 29.46
C PRO A 103 8.94 8.35 29.00
N ALA A 104 9.10 9.56 29.57
CA ALA A 104 8.36 10.74 29.11
C ALA A 104 8.62 11.05 27.63
N ARG A 105 9.89 11.01 27.19
CA ARG A 105 10.24 11.20 25.77
C ARG A 105 9.67 10.11 24.87
N VAL A 106 9.65 8.86 25.33
CA VAL A 106 9.08 7.74 24.57
C VAL A 106 7.57 7.90 24.44
N ILE A 107 6.87 8.27 25.51
CA ILE A 107 5.42 8.51 25.50
C ILE A 107 5.09 9.65 24.53
N SER A 108 5.76 10.81 24.63
CA SER A 108 5.52 11.91 23.68
C SER A 108 5.77 11.50 22.23
N ARG A 109 6.79 10.66 21.99
CA ARG A 109 7.05 10.14 20.65
C ARG A 109 5.97 9.16 20.17
N ILE A 110 5.42 8.35 21.07
CA ILE A 110 4.28 7.47 20.77
C ILE A 110 3.06 8.32 20.43
N ASP A 111 2.74 9.34 21.22
CA ASP A 111 1.60 10.25 20.95
C ASP A 111 1.72 10.92 19.58
N GLU A 112 2.92 11.41 19.22
CA GLU A 112 3.20 11.97 17.89
C GLU A 112 2.97 10.96 16.77
N LEU A 113 3.42 9.71 16.97
CA LEU A 113 3.26 8.63 15.98
C LEU A 113 1.80 8.20 15.86
N GLU A 114 1.07 8.10 16.96
CA GLU A 114 -0.36 7.78 16.97
C GLU A 114 -1.15 8.85 16.22
N ALA A 115 -0.89 10.12 16.49
CA ALA A 115 -1.51 11.24 15.77
C ALA A 115 -1.17 11.21 14.27
N ALA A 116 0.08 10.90 13.91
CA ALA A 116 0.50 10.77 12.52
C ALA A 116 -0.17 9.59 11.81
N VAL A 117 -0.35 8.46 12.50
CA VAL A 117 -1.04 7.28 11.97
C VAL A 117 -2.52 7.55 11.76
N GLU A 118 -3.19 8.19 12.71
CA GLU A 118 -4.62 8.51 12.54
C GLU A 118 -4.82 9.51 11.39
N LYS A 119 -3.95 10.52 11.29
CA LYS A 119 -3.96 11.44 10.14
C LYS A 119 -3.73 10.69 8.82
N ASN A 120 -2.73 9.81 8.76
CA ASN A 120 -2.45 9.04 7.54
C ASN A 120 -3.66 8.17 7.13
N LYS A 121 -4.32 7.55 8.11
CA LYS A 121 -5.53 6.77 7.88
C LYS A 121 -6.69 7.62 7.33
N GLU A 122 -6.88 8.83 7.85
CA GLU A 122 -7.86 9.78 7.31
C GLU A 122 -7.51 10.21 5.87
N ASP A 123 -6.25 10.53 5.61
CA ASP A 123 -5.75 10.93 4.29
C ASP A 123 -5.95 9.80 3.26
N VAL A 124 -5.57 8.56 3.60
CA VAL A 124 -5.78 7.38 2.74
C VAL A 124 -7.26 7.12 2.51
N SER A 125 -8.10 7.25 3.55
CA SER A 125 -9.56 7.10 3.40
C SER A 125 -10.16 8.17 2.49
N ALA A 126 -9.67 9.42 2.58
CA ALA A 126 -10.06 10.49 1.67
C ALA A 126 -9.62 10.21 0.22
N GLU A 127 -8.39 9.75 0.02
CA GLU A 127 -7.84 9.39 -1.30
C GLU A 127 -8.61 8.23 -1.95
N VAL A 128 -8.93 7.18 -1.19
CA VAL A 128 -9.72 6.04 -1.66
C VAL A 128 -11.13 6.48 -2.07
N ARG A 129 -11.79 7.31 -1.26
CA ARG A 129 -13.11 7.87 -1.60
C ARG A 129 -13.05 8.74 -2.84
N GLY A 130 -12.02 9.59 -2.97
CA GLY A 130 -11.78 10.40 -4.15
C GLY A 130 -11.58 9.55 -5.40
N SER A 131 -10.76 8.51 -5.32
CA SER A 131 -10.49 7.55 -6.40
C SER A 131 -11.75 6.80 -6.82
N TYR A 132 -12.56 6.33 -5.87
CA TYR A 132 -13.82 5.65 -6.16
C TYR A 132 -14.85 6.56 -6.84
N SER A 133 -14.98 7.81 -6.35
CA SER A 133 -15.85 8.82 -6.97
C SER A 133 -15.42 9.13 -8.40
N ASN A 134 -14.11 9.31 -8.62
CA ASN A 134 -13.55 9.53 -9.95
C ASN A 134 -13.78 8.34 -10.89
N ALA A 135 -13.51 7.11 -10.43
CA ALA A 135 -13.79 5.90 -11.21
C ALA A 135 -15.28 5.80 -11.56
N SER A 136 -16.17 6.11 -10.62
CA SER A 136 -17.61 6.15 -10.85
C SER A 136 -18.03 7.21 -11.88
N ALA A 137 -17.35 8.36 -11.92
CA ALA A 137 -17.55 9.38 -12.96
C ALA A 137 -17.04 8.89 -14.32
N ALA A 138 -15.86 8.28 -14.38
CA ALA A 138 -15.31 7.71 -15.60
C ALA A 138 -16.22 6.63 -16.19
N TRP A 139 -16.77 5.74 -15.35
CA TRP A 139 -17.73 4.73 -15.81
C TRP A 139 -19.01 5.32 -16.39
N ARG A 140 -19.53 6.41 -15.82
CA ARG A 140 -20.68 7.12 -16.42
C ARG A 140 -20.36 7.67 -17.81
N LEU A 141 -19.15 8.23 -18.00
CA LEU A 141 -18.69 8.71 -19.30
C LEU A 141 -18.53 7.56 -20.30
N VAL A 142 -17.95 6.42 -19.89
CA VAL A 142 -17.85 5.22 -20.73
C VAL A 142 -19.23 4.74 -21.17
N SER A 143 -20.20 4.66 -20.25
CA SER A 143 -21.58 4.27 -20.58
C SER A 143 -22.23 5.24 -21.57
N GLN A 144 -22.00 6.55 -21.40
CA GLN A 144 -22.49 7.55 -22.35
C GLN A 144 -21.84 7.37 -23.73
N LEU A 145 -20.53 7.15 -23.79
CA LEU A 145 -19.81 6.90 -25.03
C LEU A 145 -20.33 5.64 -25.73
N GLN A 146 -20.54 4.55 -25.00
CA GLN A 146 -21.13 3.33 -25.55
C GLN A 146 -22.51 3.58 -26.18
N GLN A 147 -23.36 4.39 -25.54
CA GLN A 147 -24.65 4.78 -26.12
C GLN A 147 -24.49 5.63 -27.38
N THR A 148 -23.52 6.55 -27.41
CA THR A 148 -23.27 7.37 -28.61
C THR A 148 -22.74 6.54 -29.77
N VAL A 149 -21.85 5.58 -29.51
CA VAL A 149 -21.34 4.65 -30.53
C VAL A 149 -22.49 3.82 -31.09
N LYS A 150 -23.32 3.24 -30.24
CA LYS A 150 -24.49 2.46 -30.69
C LYS A 150 -25.42 3.29 -31.60
N ARG A 151 -25.70 4.54 -31.21
CA ARG A 151 -26.53 5.44 -32.04
C ARG A 151 -25.86 5.72 -33.39
N LEU A 152 -24.55 5.94 -33.40
CA LEU A 152 -23.81 6.17 -34.64
C LEU A 152 -23.85 4.93 -35.55
N GLU A 153 -23.67 3.73 -34.98
CA GLU A 153 -23.79 2.47 -35.71
C GLU A 153 -25.17 2.32 -36.35
N GLU A 154 -26.25 2.60 -35.62
CA GLU A 154 -27.62 2.59 -36.14
C GLU A 154 -27.81 3.60 -37.30
N THR A 155 -27.23 4.80 -37.19
CA THR A 155 -27.30 5.79 -38.29
C THR A 155 -26.52 5.37 -39.53
N VAL A 156 -25.35 4.75 -39.35
CA VAL A 156 -24.53 4.23 -40.45
C VAL A 156 -25.27 3.09 -41.15
N GLN A 157 -25.88 2.18 -40.39
CA GLN A 157 -26.68 1.09 -40.94
C GLN A 157 -27.87 1.62 -41.75
N SER A 158 -28.58 2.63 -41.25
CA SER A 158 -29.68 3.26 -41.99
C SER A 158 -29.20 3.91 -43.29
N HIS A 159 -28.04 4.57 -43.28
CA HIS A 159 -27.44 5.14 -44.48
C HIS A 159 -27.03 4.07 -45.50
N ASP A 160 -26.49 2.93 -45.04
CA ASP A 160 -26.13 1.81 -45.92
C ASP A 160 -27.37 1.21 -46.59
N GLU A 161 -28.47 1.03 -45.85
CA GLU A 161 -29.76 0.60 -46.40
C GLU A 161 -30.31 1.59 -47.44
N GLN A 162 -30.15 2.90 -47.21
CA GLN A 162 -30.51 3.91 -48.18
C GLN A 162 -29.63 3.85 -49.43
N MET A 163 -28.32 3.70 -49.28
CA MET A 163 -27.36 3.58 -50.39
C MET A 163 -27.59 2.32 -51.22
N THR A 164 -27.91 1.19 -50.60
CA THR A 164 -28.26 -0.05 -51.32
C THR A 164 -29.60 0.08 -52.06
N LYS A 165 -30.56 0.84 -51.50
CA LYS A 165 -31.82 1.14 -52.20
C LYS A 165 -31.60 2.05 -53.41
N THR A 166 -30.84 3.13 -53.26
CA THR A 166 -30.54 4.05 -54.37
C THR A 166 -29.68 3.37 -55.43
N GLY A 167 -28.72 2.53 -55.05
CA GLY A 167 -27.94 1.69 -55.97
C GLY A 167 -28.85 0.81 -56.85
N ARG A 168 -29.81 0.11 -56.24
CA ARG A 168 -30.81 -0.69 -56.99
C ARG A 168 -31.66 0.15 -57.94
N GLN A 169 -32.01 1.38 -57.57
CA GLN A 169 -32.76 2.29 -58.45
C GLN A 169 -31.92 2.75 -59.64
N VAL A 170 -30.63 3.02 -59.43
CA VAL A 170 -29.68 3.35 -60.51
C VAL A 170 -29.53 2.17 -61.47
N ASP A 171 -29.36 0.95 -60.95
CA ASP A 171 -29.26 -0.26 -61.78
C ASP A 171 -30.53 -0.49 -62.63
N ASP A 172 -31.72 -0.27 -62.07
CA ASP A 172 -32.98 -0.34 -62.81
C ASP A 172 -33.04 0.72 -63.93
N LEU A 173 -32.61 1.96 -63.67
CA LEU A 173 -32.53 3.01 -64.70
C LEU A 173 -31.55 2.64 -65.82
N VAL A 174 -30.36 2.13 -65.48
CA VAL A 174 -29.37 1.67 -66.45
C VAL A 174 -29.95 0.54 -67.32
N ASN A 175 -30.65 -0.43 -66.71
CA ASN A 175 -31.31 -1.52 -67.43
C ASN A 175 -32.40 -1.00 -68.39
N ARG A 176 -33.20 -0.02 -67.96
CA ARG A 176 -34.22 0.62 -68.83
C ARG A 176 -33.58 1.38 -69.98
N GLN A 177 -32.48 2.09 -69.73
CA GLN A 177 -31.74 2.79 -70.77
C GLN A 177 -31.21 1.80 -71.82
N LEU A 178 -30.67 0.65 -71.39
CA LEU A 178 -30.23 -0.40 -72.30
C LEU A 178 -31.38 -0.96 -73.15
N GLN A 179 -32.56 -1.17 -72.56
CA GLN A 179 -33.76 -1.59 -73.29
C GLN A 179 -34.21 -0.53 -74.32
N LEU A 180 -34.20 0.75 -73.95
CA LEU A 180 -34.53 1.85 -74.87
C LEU A 180 -33.55 1.94 -76.03
N LEU A 181 -32.24 1.80 -75.78
CA LEU A 181 -31.22 1.75 -76.82
C LEU A 181 -31.46 0.58 -77.77
N GLY A 182 -31.71 -0.63 -77.24
CA GLY A 182 -32.05 -1.79 -78.07
C GLY A 182 -33.30 -1.57 -78.92
N ARG A 183 -34.35 -0.96 -78.37
CA ARG A 183 -35.57 -0.57 -79.12
C ARG A 183 -35.26 0.50 -80.17
N GLY A 184 -34.38 1.44 -79.88
CA GLY A 184 -33.90 2.47 -80.81
C GLY A 184 -33.25 1.86 -82.04
N VAL A 185 -32.29 0.95 -81.86
CA VAL A 185 -31.62 0.22 -82.95
C VAL A 185 -32.63 -0.54 -83.82
N MET A 186 -33.59 -1.22 -83.19
CA MET A 186 -34.64 -1.94 -83.93
C MET A 186 -35.56 -1.00 -84.73
N MET A 187 -35.82 0.22 -84.24
CA MET A 187 -36.60 1.22 -84.98
C MET A 187 -35.78 1.83 -86.12
N GLU A 188 -34.50 2.11 -85.92
CA GLU A 188 -33.59 2.56 -86.98
C GLU A 188 -33.52 1.55 -88.12
N GLU A 189 -33.38 0.25 -87.82
CA GLU A 189 -33.40 -0.81 -88.84
C GLU A 189 -34.73 -0.87 -89.62
N LYS A 190 -35.86 -0.64 -88.95
CA LYS A 190 -37.19 -0.57 -89.59
C LYS A 190 -37.33 0.66 -90.49
N ILE A 191 -36.84 1.82 -90.05
CA ILE A 191 -36.84 3.04 -90.83
C ILE A 191 -36.00 2.83 -92.09
N GLU A 192 -34.79 2.29 -91.95
CA GLU A 192 -33.90 2.01 -93.09
C GLU A 192 -34.56 1.05 -94.09
N LYS A 193 -35.27 0.02 -93.62
CA LYS A 193 -36.06 -0.87 -94.48
C LYS A 193 -37.18 -0.11 -95.19
N LEU A 194 -37.93 0.74 -94.50
CA LEU A 194 -39.02 1.53 -95.07
C LEU A 194 -38.51 2.52 -96.13
N GLU A 195 -37.38 3.19 -95.87
CA GLU A 195 -36.72 4.11 -96.80
C GLU A 195 -36.24 3.38 -98.05
N ARG A 196 -35.67 2.18 -97.92
CA ARG A 196 -35.34 1.33 -99.09
C ARG A 196 -36.59 0.93 -99.89
N THR A 197 -37.76 0.87 -99.26
CA THR A 197 -39.03 0.55 -99.92
C THR A 197 -39.84 1.76 -100.41
N GLY A 198 -39.37 3.01 -100.23
CA GLY A 198 -40.09 4.22 -100.69
C GLY A 198 -39.21 5.16 -101.54
N PRO A 199 -39.60 5.48 -102.79
CA PRO A 199 -40.86 6.18 -103.06
C PRO A 199 -41.72 5.53 -104.17
N LEU A 200 -42.84 4.88 -103.80
CA LEU A 200 -43.95 4.59 -104.73
C LEU A 200 -45.29 5.22 -104.30
N LEU A 201 -45.30 6.13 -103.32
CA LEU A 201 -46.52 6.85 -102.94
C LEU A 201 -46.27 8.37 -102.99
N SER A 202 -46.74 9.00 -104.06
CA SER A 202 -47.05 10.43 -104.14
C SER A 202 -48.60 10.59 -104.22
N PRO A 203 -49.17 11.80 -104.10
CA PRO A 203 -49.98 12.19 -102.96
C PRO A 203 -51.47 12.18 -103.32
N LEU A 204 -52.31 11.53 -102.50
CA LEU A 204 -53.75 11.62 -102.65
C LEU A 204 -54.30 12.77 -101.80
N GLN A 205 -54.44 13.91 -102.49
CA GLN A 205 -55.58 14.83 -102.46
C GLN A 205 -56.72 14.47 -101.49
N GLY A 206 -57.00 15.41 -100.58
CA GLY A 206 -58.29 16.12 -100.60
C GLY A 206 -59.40 15.63 -99.67
N VAL A 207 -59.99 16.63 -99.00
CA VAL A 207 -61.37 16.72 -98.46
C VAL A 207 -61.52 16.49 -96.94
N ASP A 208 -61.25 17.59 -96.24
CA ASP A 208 -62.11 18.37 -95.32
C ASP A 208 -62.63 17.84 -93.97
N PRO A 209 -62.84 18.79 -93.03
CA PRO A 209 -62.99 18.56 -91.60
C PRO A 209 -64.45 18.66 -91.15
N ASN A 210 -64.96 17.63 -90.52
CA ASN A 210 -66.00 17.75 -89.49
C ASN A 210 -66.27 16.35 -88.95
N ASP A 211 -65.81 16.06 -87.74
CA ASP A 211 -66.75 15.57 -86.75
C ASP A 211 -66.27 15.88 -85.33
N THR A 212 -67.00 16.79 -84.72
CA THR A 212 -67.04 17.09 -83.31
C THR A 212 -67.47 15.87 -82.50
N SER A 213 -66.68 15.48 -81.50
CA SER A 213 -67.26 15.27 -80.17
C SER A 213 -66.20 15.37 -79.08
N PHE A 214 -66.44 16.31 -78.18
CA PHE A 214 -65.81 16.45 -76.88
C PHE A 214 -66.14 15.24 -76.00
N GLU A 215 -65.15 14.70 -75.29
CA GLU A 215 -65.39 14.02 -74.02
C GLU A 215 -64.29 14.41 -73.01
N PRO A 216 -64.63 15.01 -71.84
CA PRO A 216 -63.63 15.44 -70.88
C PRO A 216 -63.18 14.30 -69.95
N ILE A 217 -61.88 14.28 -69.71
CA ILE A 217 -61.16 13.39 -68.78
C ILE A 217 -61.60 13.64 -67.33
N PRO A 218 -61.92 12.61 -66.52
CA PRO A 218 -62.12 12.78 -65.08
C PRO A 218 -60.77 12.88 -64.36
N THR A 219 -60.62 13.90 -63.52
CA THR A 219 -59.52 14.07 -62.57
C THR A 219 -59.64 13.08 -61.39
N PRO A 220 -58.53 12.53 -60.87
CA PRO A 220 -58.58 11.79 -59.62
C PRO A 220 -58.50 12.73 -58.41
N ILE A 221 -59.46 12.46 -57.52
CA ILE A 221 -59.72 12.89 -56.15
C ILE A 221 -58.46 13.23 -55.34
N ALA A 222 -58.46 14.45 -54.77
CA ALA A 222 -57.60 14.84 -53.67
C ALA A 222 -57.96 14.06 -52.41
N ASN A 223 -57.04 13.22 -51.91
CA ASN A 223 -57.21 12.56 -50.63
C ASN A 223 -56.57 13.41 -49.52
N LYS A 224 -57.43 13.97 -48.65
CA LYS A 224 -57.08 14.52 -47.35
C LYS A 224 -56.88 13.36 -46.37
N HIS A 225 -55.82 13.40 -45.56
CA HIS A 225 -55.61 12.78 -44.23
C HIS A 225 -54.08 12.78 -44.04
N HIS A 226 -53.43 13.23 -42.97
CA HIS A 226 -53.79 13.24 -41.56
C HIS A 226 -52.79 14.18 -40.86
N GLN A 227 -53.26 15.23 -40.16
CA GLN A 227 -52.40 15.94 -39.20
C GLN A 227 -52.63 15.28 -37.84
N HIS A 228 -51.61 14.56 -37.34
CA HIS A 228 -51.56 14.17 -35.95
C HIS A 228 -50.87 15.24 -35.13
N SER A 229 -51.67 15.75 -34.21
CA SER A 229 -51.37 16.60 -33.08
C SER A 229 -50.20 16.07 -32.24
N THR A 230 -49.22 16.92 -31.93
CA THR A 230 -48.35 16.74 -30.76
C THR A 230 -48.62 17.88 -29.79
N ALA A 231 -49.28 17.52 -28.69
CA ALA A 231 -49.52 18.35 -27.54
C ALA A 231 -48.19 18.63 -26.80
N ASN A 232 -47.97 19.91 -26.51
CA ASN A 232 -46.99 20.41 -25.55
C ASN A 232 -47.60 20.40 -24.15
N HIS A 233 -46.97 19.70 -23.21
CA HIS A 233 -47.02 19.85 -21.74
C HIS A 233 -45.81 19.03 -21.22
N GLN A 234 -44.96 19.42 -20.27
CA GLN A 234 -45.03 20.43 -19.21
C GLN A 234 -43.66 20.52 -18.49
N SER A 235 -43.43 21.65 -17.81
CA SER A 235 -42.69 21.87 -16.54
C SER A 235 -41.17 21.55 -16.47
N LEU A 236 -40.24 22.43 -16.07
CA LEU A 236 -40.21 23.51 -15.06
C LEU A 236 -40.20 22.98 -13.61
N GLU A 237 -39.00 22.68 -13.09
CA GLU A 237 -38.64 22.82 -11.67
C GLU A 237 -37.16 23.26 -11.56
N ARG A 238 -36.95 24.44 -10.97
CA ARG A 238 -35.74 24.91 -10.29
C ARG A 238 -36.18 25.78 -9.14
#